data_AF-A0A158P2Z6-F1
#
_entry.id   AF-A0A158P2Z6-F1
#
_cell.length_a   1.000
_cell.length_b   1.000
_cell.length_c   1.000
_cell.angle_alpha   90.00
_cell.angle_beta   90.00
_cell.angle_gamma   90.00
#
_symmetry.space_group_name_H-M   'P 1'
#
loop_
_entity.id
_entity.type
_entity.pdbx_description
1 polymer ?
#
loop_
_entity_poly.entity_id
_entity_poly.type
_entity_poly.pdbx_seq_one_letter_code
_entity_poly.pdbx_strand_id
1 'polypeptide(L)'
;MAAKEEERVNSTTTDAKIEETPDNSTTEDPPTSLETIPEGNATRNELQTAPKDKSKIDILLKATANAPIMKQKKWSVCQDNPIGRISEFIKKYLKLDPNERLFLYVNQTFAPAPDQTVKNLYDCYGADGKLVIHYCKSQAWG
;
A
#
# COMPACT_ATOMS: atom_id res chain seq x y z
N MET A 1 4.93 -50.21 -21.69
CA MET A 1 6.27 -49.68 -22.01
C MET A 1 6.10 -48.56 -23.02
N ALA A 2 6.23 -47.31 -22.58
CA ALA A 2 6.32 -46.04 -23.33
C ALA A 2 5.95 -44.93 -22.30
N ALA A 3 6.65 -43.82 -22.11
CA ALA A 3 7.85 -43.29 -22.73
C ALA A 3 8.67 -42.55 -21.63
N LYS A 4 9.98 -42.64 -21.77
CA LYS A 4 11.01 -41.78 -21.19
C LYS A 4 11.08 -40.54 -22.07
N GLU A 5 11.17 -39.34 -21.51
CA GLU A 5 12.34 -38.44 -21.67
C GLU A 5 12.04 -37.02 -21.18
N GLU A 6 12.94 -36.60 -20.30
CA GLU A 6 13.33 -35.23 -20.02
C GLU A 6 13.96 -34.62 -21.28
N GLU A 7 13.63 -33.38 -21.64
CA GLU A 7 14.66 -32.49 -22.19
C GLU A 7 14.38 -31.02 -21.85
N ARG A 8 15.48 -30.36 -21.51
CA ARG A 8 15.71 -28.96 -21.17
C ARG A 8 16.40 -28.32 -22.40
N VAL A 9 16.54 -26.98 -22.39
CA VAL A 9 17.39 -26.15 -23.29
C VAL A 9 16.63 -25.73 -24.57
N ASN A 10 16.62 -24.52 -25.14
CA ASN A 10 17.44 -23.26 -25.17
C ASN A 10 16.52 -22.13 -25.73
N SER A 11 16.58 -20.87 -25.26
CA SER A 11 17.37 -19.70 -25.76
C SER A 11 17.09 -19.21 -27.20
N THR A 12 16.50 -18.01 -27.34
CA THR A 12 16.64 -17.08 -28.50
C THR A 12 16.24 -15.67 -28.03
N THR A 13 17.18 -14.80 -27.61
CA THR A 13 17.86 -13.72 -28.36
C THR A 13 17.02 -12.99 -29.41
N THR A 14 16.71 -11.71 -29.16
CA THR A 14 16.73 -10.68 -30.21
C THR A 14 17.15 -9.33 -29.61
N ASP A 15 18.21 -8.79 -30.21
CA ASP A 15 18.91 -7.53 -29.93
C ASP A 15 18.21 -6.34 -30.63
N ALA A 16 18.18 -5.18 -29.97
CA ALA A 16 18.13 -3.89 -30.65
C ALA A 16 18.75 -2.79 -29.77
N LYS A 17 20.06 -2.62 -29.96
CA LYS A 17 20.92 -1.49 -29.57
C LYS A 17 20.42 -0.15 -30.14
N ILE A 18 20.28 0.88 -29.30
CA ILE A 18 20.64 2.27 -29.66
C ILE A 18 21.42 2.86 -28.49
N GLU A 19 22.67 3.16 -28.81
CA GLU A 19 23.73 3.77 -28.04
C GLU A 19 23.74 5.26 -28.42
N GLU A 20 23.91 6.17 -27.46
CA GLU A 20 25.04 7.12 -27.44
C GLU A 20 24.93 8.08 -26.24
N THR A 21 25.98 8.04 -25.44
CA THR A 21 26.41 9.05 -24.45
C THR A 21 26.90 10.32 -25.16
N PRO A 22 26.97 11.47 -24.49
CA PRO A 22 28.29 11.80 -23.91
C PRO A 22 28.25 12.43 -22.51
N ASP A 23 29.38 12.24 -21.85
CA ASP A 23 29.87 12.79 -20.59
C ASP A 23 29.94 14.32 -20.59
N ASN A 24 29.64 14.96 -19.45
CA ASN A 24 30.39 16.14 -19.03
C ASN A 24 30.25 16.36 -17.51
N SER A 25 31.38 16.24 -16.81
CA SER A 25 31.59 16.70 -15.43
C SER A 25 31.72 18.23 -15.33
N THR A 26 31.46 18.77 -14.12
CA THR A 26 32.00 20.03 -13.53
C THR A 26 30.96 21.12 -13.21
N THR A 27 30.68 21.23 -11.91
CA THR A 27 30.63 22.43 -11.03
C THR A 27 29.78 23.65 -11.45
N GLU A 28 28.89 24.10 -10.55
CA GLU A 28 28.90 25.41 -9.86
C GLU A 28 27.54 25.73 -9.18
N ASP A 29 27.64 26.39 -8.02
CA ASP A 29 26.63 26.74 -6.99
C ASP A 29 25.65 27.88 -7.47
N PRO A 30 24.53 28.20 -6.77
CA PRO A 30 23.36 28.93 -7.26
C PRO A 30 23.51 30.46 -7.22
N PRO A 31 22.52 31.23 -7.73
CA PRO A 31 21.66 31.95 -6.78
C PRO A 31 20.19 32.18 -7.22
N THR A 32 19.31 32.20 -6.21
CA THR A 32 18.22 33.15 -5.93
C THR A 32 17.64 34.02 -7.05
N SER A 33 16.31 33.91 -7.29
CA SER A 33 15.36 35.01 -7.00
C SER A 33 13.90 34.58 -7.14
N LEU A 34 13.10 35.08 -6.18
CA LEU A 34 11.65 34.98 -6.06
C LEU A 34 10.94 35.69 -7.23
N GLU A 35 9.75 35.19 -7.60
CA GLU A 35 8.50 35.96 -7.78
C GLU A 35 7.34 34.95 -7.89
N THR A 36 6.51 34.79 -6.85
CA THR A 36 5.23 35.50 -6.57
C THR A 36 4.01 34.66 -6.96
N ILE A 37 3.20 34.34 -5.94
CA ILE A 37 1.98 33.52 -5.95
C ILE A 37 0.75 34.42 -6.21
N PRO A 38 -0.34 33.89 -6.80
CA PRO A 38 -1.62 33.88 -6.07
C PRO A 38 -2.33 32.52 -6.24
N GLU A 39 -2.57 31.79 -5.16
CA GLU A 39 -3.77 31.82 -4.30
C GLU A 39 -5.02 31.27 -5.00
N GLY A 40 -5.23 29.97 -4.81
CA GLY A 40 -6.45 29.22 -5.12
C GLY A 40 -6.77 28.29 -3.95
N ASN A 41 -7.48 28.84 -2.98
CA ASN A 41 -8.19 28.21 -1.86
C ASN A 41 -8.58 26.71 -1.99
N ALA A 42 -7.78 25.83 -1.40
CA ALA A 42 -8.30 24.58 -0.85
C ALA A 42 -8.29 24.69 0.68
N THR A 43 -9.31 25.36 1.22
CA THR A 43 -9.66 25.30 2.64
C THR A 43 -10.03 23.85 2.98
N ARG A 44 -9.10 23.09 3.56
CA ARG A 44 -9.46 21.99 4.46
C ARG A 44 -9.08 22.40 5.87
N ASN A 45 -10.09 22.94 6.55
CA ASN A 45 -10.31 22.72 7.98
C ASN A 45 -9.98 21.24 8.27
N GLU A 46 -9.27 20.87 9.33
CA GLU A 46 -9.69 21.16 10.70
C GLU A 46 -8.52 20.93 11.66
N LEU A 47 -8.21 21.98 12.41
CA LEU A 47 -7.47 21.92 13.66
C LEU A 47 -8.34 21.17 14.68
N GLN A 48 -8.24 19.84 14.74
CA GLN A 48 -8.82 19.08 15.85
C GLN A 48 -7.82 19.03 17.00
N THR A 49 -8.04 19.91 17.96
CA THR A 49 -7.40 19.89 19.27
C THR A 49 -8.15 18.94 20.19
N ALA A 50 -7.37 18.11 20.92
CA ALA A 50 -7.69 17.30 22.13
C ALA A 50 -8.13 15.82 21.92
N PRO A 51 -7.86 14.90 22.89
CA PRO A 51 -6.93 14.91 24.03
C PRO A 51 -5.78 13.90 23.85
N LYS A 52 -4.79 13.94 24.76
CA LYS A 52 -3.70 12.97 24.88
C LYS A 52 -4.24 11.60 25.33
N ASP A 53 -4.90 10.88 24.43
CA ASP A 53 -5.38 9.52 24.68
C ASP A 53 -4.97 8.66 23.49
N LYS A 54 -3.80 8.02 23.62
CA LYS A 54 -3.27 6.92 22.78
C LYS A 54 -3.94 6.82 21.41
N SER A 55 -3.67 7.74 20.48
CA SER A 55 -4.56 7.99 19.33
C SER A 55 -4.83 6.71 18.53
N LYS A 56 -6.08 6.24 18.62
CA LYS A 56 -6.60 5.09 17.88
C LYS A 56 -7.32 5.58 16.64
N ILE A 57 -7.21 4.82 15.57
CA ILE A 57 -7.88 5.06 14.30
C ILE A 57 -8.88 3.92 14.08
N ASP A 58 -10.09 4.28 13.68
CA ASP A 58 -11.10 3.30 13.27
C ASP A 58 -10.77 2.82 11.85
N ILE A 59 -10.63 1.51 11.71
CA ILE A 59 -10.45 0.84 10.42
C ILE A 59 -11.66 -0.04 10.12
N LEU A 60 -12.03 -0.09 8.85
CA LEU A 60 -13.10 -0.93 8.32
C LEU A 60 -12.51 -1.98 7.39
N LEU A 61 -12.48 -3.23 7.87
CA LEU A 61 -12.03 -4.40 7.13
C LEU A 61 -13.19 -4.97 6.30
N LYS A 62 -13.02 -5.02 4.98
CA LYS A 62 -14.01 -5.56 4.05
C LYS A 62 -13.43 -6.76 3.31
N ALA A 63 -14.12 -7.89 3.38
CA ALA A 63 -13.81 -9.03 2.50
C ALA A 63 -14.10 -8.66 1.06
N THR A 64 -13.22 -9.10 0.17
CA THR A 64 -13.38 -8.99 -1.28
C THR A 64 -13.22 -10.37 -1.92
N ALA A 65 -13.94 -10.60 -3.02
CA ALA A 65 -13.90 -11.82 -3.81
C ALA A 65 -14.22 -13.06 -2.94
N ASN A 66 -13.34 -14.06 -2.96
CA ASN A 66 -13.53 -15.33 -2.27
C ASN A 66 -13.00 -15.33 -0.82
N ALA A 67 -12.70 -14.17 -0.24
CA ALA A 67 -12.23 -14.10 1.14
C ALA A 67 -13.38 -14.24 2.17
N PRO A 68 -13.18 -14.96 3.29
CA PRO A 68 -14.19 -15.09 4.34
C PRO A 68 -14.58 -13.73 4.92
N ILE A 69 -15.88 -13.48 5.14
CA ILE A 69 -16.36 -12.23 5.74
C ILE A 69 -16.15 -12.25 7.26
N MET A 70 -15.43 -11.26 7.80
CA MET A 70 -15.33 -11.10 9.25
C MET A 70 -16.68 -10.73 9.88
N LYS A 71 -16.98 -11.35 11.02
CA LYS A 71 -18.12 -10.96 11.87
C LYS A 71 -18.00 -9.51 12.35
N GLN A 72 -16.80 -9.12 12.77
CA GLN A 72 -16.49 -7.75 13.16
C GLN A 72 -15.66 -7.07 12.06
N LYS A 73 -16.26 -6.12 11.36
CA LYS A 73 -15.61 -5.37 10.27
C LYS A 73 -14.92 -4.10 10.77
N LYS A 74 -15.45 -3.49 11.84
CA LYS A 74 -14.92 -2.24 12.40
C LYS A 74 -14.01 -2.52 13.58
N TRP A 75 -12.79 -1.98 13.54
CA TRP A 75 -11.78 -2.15 14.57
C TRP A 75 -11.15 -0.80 14.89
N SER A 76 -10.89 -0.53 16.17
CA SER A 76 -10.11 0.64 16.57
C SER A 76 -8.70 0.18 16.91
N VAL A 77 -7.72 0.56 16.09
CA VAL A 77 -6.30 0.16 16.23
C VAL A 77 -5.45 1.37 16.57
N CYS A 78 -4.35 1.18 17.30
CA CYS A 78 -3.43 2.30 17.54
C CYS A 78 -2.86 2.78 16.20
N GLN A 79 -2.76 4.10 16.04
CA GLN A 79 -2.28 4.71 14.81
C GLN A 79 -0.87 4.23 14.42
N ASP A 80 -0.03 3.89 15.40
CA ASP A 80 1.36 3.45 15.23
C ASP A 80 1.50 2.02 14.69
N ASN A 81 0.41 1.23 14.67
CA ASN A 81 0.50 -0.14 14.16
C ASN A 81 0.81 -0.15 12.66
N PRO A 82 1.75 -0.99 12.22
CA PRO A 82 1.99 -1.22 10.79
C PRO A 82 0.90 -2.12 10.19
N ILE A 83 0.68 -2.00 8.87
CA ILE A 83 -0.28 -2.82 8.14
C ILE A 83 0.07 -4.31 8.17
N GLY A 84 1.35 -4.65 8.24
CA GLY A 84 1.80 -6.03 8.41
C GLY A 84 1.15 -6.70 9.62
N ARG A 85 1.08 -6.00 10.76
CA ARG A 85 0.40 -6.48 11.97
C ARG A 85 -1.09 -6.71 11.75
N ILE A 86 -1.74 -5.86 10.95
CA ILE A 86 -3.16 -5.99 10.62
C ILE A 86 -3.39 -7.17 9.68
N SER A 87 -2.50 -7.40 8.72
CA SER A 87 -2.54 -8.57 7.84
C SER A 87 -2.44 -9.87 8.64
N GLU A 88 -1.48 -9.98 9.55
CA GLU A 88 -1.36 -11.14 10.45
C GLU A 88 -2.58 -11.32 11.35
N PHE A 89 -3.11 -10.22 11.89
CA PHE A 89 -4.33 -10.23 12.68
C PHE A 89 -5.51 -10.80 11.90
N ILE A 90 -5.70 -10.38 10.65
CA ILE A 90 -6.75 -10.89 9.76
C ILE A 90 -6.56 -12.39 9.53
N LYS A 91 -5.33 -12.84 9.19
CA LYS A 91 -5.03 -14.26 9.00
C LYS A 91 -5.41 -15.11 10.21
N LYS A 92 -5.00 -14.67 11.40
CA LYS A 92 -5.28 -15.35 12.67
C LYS A 92 -6.77 -15.34 13.01
N TYR A 93 -7.46 -14.23 12.78
CA TYR A 93 -8.88 -14.08 13.08
C TYR A 93 -9.77 -14.95 12.18
N LEU A 94 -9.45 -15.01 10.88
CA LEU A 94 -10.14 -15.88 9.92
C LEU A 94 -9.71 -17.36 10.01
N LYS A 95 -8.69 -17.69 10.83
CA LYS A 95 -8.06 -19.01 10.89
C LYS A 95 -7.55 -19.49 9.52
N LEU A 96 -6.97 -18.57 8.75
CA LEU A 96 -6.29 -18.88 7.49
C LEU A 96 -4.95 -19.55 7.78
N ASP A 97 -4.48 -20.36 6.83
CA ASP A 97 -3.14 -20.92 6.88
C ASP A 97 -2.06 -19.83 6.82
N PRO A 98 -0.98 -19.95 7.60
CA PRO A 98 0.13 -18.99 7.54
C PRO A 98 0.81 -18.98 6.15
N ASN A 99 0.77 -20.10 5.43
CA ASN A 99 1.25 -20.24 4.07
C ASN A 99 0.34 -19.58 3.02
N GLU A 100 -0.91 -19.28 3.39
CA GLU A 100 -1.84 -18.64 2.45
C GLU A 100 -1.51 -17.13 2.34
N ARG A 101 -1.50 -16.64 1.11
CA ARG A 101 -1.28 -15.22 0.84
C ARG A 101 -2.57 -14.44 1.10
N LEU A 102 -2.42 -13.29 1.75
CA LEU A 102 -3.50 -12.36 2.00
C LEU A 102 -3.07 -10.99 1.48
N PHE A 103 -3.85 -10.45 0.55
CA PHE A 103 -3.62 -9.14 -0.04
C PHE A 103 -4.54 -8.12 0.62
N LEU A 104 -3.98 -6.98 1.01
CA LEU A 104 -4.72 -5.87 1.59
C LEU A 104 -4.66 -4.70 0.62
N TYR A 105 -5.79 -4.02 0.46
CA TYR A 105 -5.95 -2.89 -0.44
C TYR A 105 -6.61 -1.72 0.26
N VAL A 106 -6.04 -0.53 0.07
CA VAL A 106 -6.64 0.73 0.53
C VAL A 106 -7.41 1.33 -0.63
N ASN A 107 -8.63 1.81 -0.37
CA ASN A 107 -9.51 2.42 -1.38
C ASN A 107 -9.73 1.59 -2.66
N GLN A 108 -9.55 0.27 -2.62
CA GLN A 108 -9.69 -0.65 -3.77
C GLN A 108 -8.80 -0.28 -4.96
N THR A 109 -7.61 0.28 -4.71
CA THR A 109 -6.70 0.74 -5.78
C THR A 109 -5.30 0.15 -5.64
N PHE A 110 -4.69 0.28 -4.47
CA PHE A 110 -3.30 -0.15 -4.26
C PHE A 110 -3.13 -0.97 -2.98
N ALA A 111 -2.07 -1.78 -2.95
CA ALA A 111 -1.65 -2.53 -1.76
C ALA A 111 -0.57 -1.75 -1.01
N PRO A 112 -0.81 -1.26 0.22
CA PRO A 112 0.20 -0.56 0.99
C PRO A 112 1.34 -1.50 1.42
N ALA A 113 2.54 -0.94 1.60
CA ALA A 113 3.66 -1.67 2.18
C ALA A 113 3.33 -2.16 3.60
N PRO A 114 3.79 -3.36 4.00
CA PRO A 114 3.52 -3.90 5.34
C PRO A 114 4.11 -3.04 6.46
N ASP A 115 5.20 -2.33 6.20
CA ASP A 115 5.85 -1.40 7.13
C ASP A 115 5.08 -0.09 7.30
N GLN A 116 4.11 0.19 6.43
CA GLN A 116 3.35 1.42 6.49
C GLN A 116 2.44 1.41 7.73
N THR A 117 2.54 2.48 8.50
CA THR A 117 1.72 2.72 9.68
C THR A 117 0.29 3.12 9.33
N VAL A 118 -0.70 2.67 10.13
CA VAL A 118 -2.13 3.00 9.93
C VAL A 118 -2.35 4.51 9.93
N LYS A 119 -1.61 5.26 10.75
CA LYS A 119 -1.61 6.72 10.77
C LYS A 119 -1.40 7.32 9.37
N ASN A 120 -0.33 6.90 8.70
CA ASN A 120 0.05 7.45 7.39
C ASN A 120 -1.04 7.17 6.34
N LEU A 121 -1.61 5.97 6.38
CA LEU A 121 -2.67 5.60 5.46
C LEU A 121 -3.98 6.32 5.75
N TYR A 122 -4.31 6.53 7.03
CA TYR A 122 -5.49 7.29 7.41
C TYR A 122 -5.38 8.77 7.06
N ASP A 123 -4.21 9.38 7.23
CA ASP A 123 -3.97 10.78 6.89
C ASP A 123 -4.16 11.04 5.39
N CYS A 124 -3.66 10.12 4.55
CA CYS A 124 -3.75 10.24 3.09
C CYS A 124 -5.09 9.73 2.51
N TYR A 125 -5.65 8.65 3.06
CA TYR A 125 -6.74 7.88 2.44
C TYR A 125 -7.95 7.65 3.36
N GLY A 126 -7.95 8.20 4.58
CA GLY A 126 -9.08 8.14 5.49
C GLY A 126 -10.30 8.85 4.92
N ALA A 127 -11.48 8.28 5.14
CA ALA A 127 -12.76 8.83 4.71
C ALA A 127 -13.81 8.59 5.80
N ASP A 128 -14.71 9.54 6.03
CA ASP A 128 -15.78 9.43 7.04
C ASP A 128 -15.27 9.06 8.45
N GLY A 129 -14.10 9.56 8.85
CA GLY A 129 -13.50 9.25 10.15
C GLY A 129 -12.97 7.81 10.30
N LYS A 130 -12.81 7.07 9.21
CA LYS A 130 -12.31 5.68 9.20
C LYS A 130 -11.39 5.39 8.01
N LEU A 131 -10.55 4.36 8.14
CA LEU A 131 -9.76 3.83 7.02
C LEU A 131 -10.40 2.54 6.50
N VAL A 132 -10.79 2.50 5.22
CA VAL A 132 -11.37 1.30 4.62
C VAL A 132 -10.27 0.45 3.98
N ILE A 133 -10.15 -0.79 4.44
CA ILE A 133 -9.17 -1.77 3.95
C ILE A 133 -9.92 -2.98 3.42
N HIS A 134 -9.65 -3.34 2.17
CA HIS A 134 -10.20 -4.50 1.50
C HIS A 134 -9.19 -5.63 1.55
N TYR A 135 -9.60 -6.81 2.02
CA TYR A 135 -8.73 -7.98 2.09
C TYR A 135 -9.21 -9.10 1.15
N CYS A 136 -8.25 -9.75 0.48
CA CYS A 136 -8.49 -10.73 -0.59
C CYS A 136 -7.48 -11.89 -0.49
N LYS A 137 -7.86 -13.11 -0.88
CA LYS A 137 -6.94 -14.26 -0.99
C LYS A 137 -6.10 -14.23 -2.27
N SER A 138 -6.67 -13.69 -3.35
CA SER A 138 -6.02 -13.50 -4.64
C SER A 138 -5.75 -12.03 -4.88
N GLN A 139 -4.78 -11.73 -5.75
CA GLN A 139 -4.58 -10.37 -6.25
C GLN A 139 -5.85 -9.91 -6.96
N ALA A 140 -6.31 -8.70 -6.63
CA ALA A 140 -7.58 -8.14 -7.13
C ALA A 140 -7.38 -6.77 -7.80
N TRP A 141 -6.49 -5.94 -7.23
CA TRP A 141 -6.14 -4.62 -7.75
C TRP A 141 -4.61 -4.46 -7.76
N GLY A 142 -4.12 -3.45 -8.47
CA GLY A 142 -2.69 -3.19 -8.68
C GLY A 142 -2.46 -2.56 -10.03
#